data_AF-W2PFF9-F1
#
_entry.id   AF-W2PFF9-F1
#
_cell.length_a   1.000
_cell.length_b   1.000
_cell.length_c   1.000
_cell.angle_alpha   90.00
_cell.angle_beta   90.00
_cell.angle_gamma   90.00
#
_symmetry.space_group_name_H-M   'P 1'
#
loop_
_entity.id
_entity.type
_entity.pdbx_description
1 polymer ?
#
loop_
_entity_poly.entity_id
_entity_poly.type
_entity_poly.pdbx_seq_one_letter_code
_entity_poly.pdbx_strand_id
1 'polypeptide(L)'
;MGRSSHLLATASKDRTVRIWRLTIQEDDHLQADVEEVARKHHHDSEVWRVEWNVTGTMLASSGDDGTVRMWKSDFEGNWACVNTICGDLGPVVAPPPMDLRTS
;
A
#
# COMPACT_ATOMS: atom_id res chain seq x y z
N MET A 1 4.07 -23.95 16.27
CA MET A 1 4.73 -22.67 16.63
C MET A 1 4.80 -21.87 15.36
N GLY A 2 3.74 -21.12 15.10
CA GLY A 2 3.51 -20.42 13.84
C GLY A 2 3.45 -18.94 14.15
N ARG A 3 4.52 -18.22 13.81
CA ARG A 3 4.59 -16.76 13.97
C ARG A 3 3.41 -16.12 13.24
N SER A 4 2.66 -15.25 13.92
CA SER A 4 1.54 -14.54 13.30
C SER A 4 2.06 -13.27 12.61
N SER A 5 1.90 -13.18 11.29
CA SER A 5 2.27 -12.00 10.52
C SER A 5 1.07 -11.08 10.28
N HIS A 6 1.22 -9.79 10.53
CA HIS A 6 0.21 -8.76 10.31
C HIS A 6 0.75 -7.70 9.34
N LEU A 7 -0.15 -7.03 8.62
CA LEU A 7 0.21 -5.90 7.76
C LEU A 7 -0.22 -4.59 8.42
N LEU A 8 0.66 -3.60 8.35
CA LEU A 8 0.40 -2.22 8.77
C LEU A 8 0.62 -1.29 7.59
N ALA A 9 -0.22 -0.26 7.45
CA ALA A 9 -0.07 0.76 6.43
C ALA A 9 0.07 2.14 7.08
N THR A 10 0.91 2.98 6.50
CA THR A 10 1.12 4.36 6.97
C THR A 10 1.05 5.32 5.79
N ALA A 11 0.25 6.37 5.95
CA ALA A 11 0.25 7.55 5.10
C ALA A 11 1.29 8.56 5.61
N SER A 12 1.91 9.31 4.70
CA SER A 12 2.93 10.28 5.06
C SER A 12 2.89 11.54 4.20
N LYS A 13 3.32 12.65 4.82
CA LYS A 13 3.48 13.96 4.17
C LYS A 13 4.54 13.93 3.06
N ASP A 14 5.47 12.98 3.10
CA ASP A 14 6.48 12.77 2.04
C ASP A 14 5.89 12.20 0.73
N ARG A 15 4.54 12.18 0.60
CA ARG A 15 3.77 11.67 -0.54
C ARG A 15 3.86 10.16 -0.70
N THR A 16 4.25 9.45 0.37
CA THR A 16 4.35 8.00 0.36
C THR A 16 3.23 7.31 1.11
N VAL A 17 2.87 6.15 0.58
CA VAL A 17 2.23 5.08 1.33
C VAL A 17 3.29 4.02 1.58
N ARG A 18 3.47 3.64 2.84
CA ARG A 18 4.36 2.52 3.22
C ARG A 18 3.55 1.40 3.83
N ILE A 19 3.96 0.18 3.52
CA ILE A 19 3.35 -1.04 4.03
C ILE A 19 4.43 -1.84 4.74
N TRP A 20 4.10 -2.26 5.94
CA TRP A 20 5.00 -2.93 6.86
C TRP A 20 4.45 -4.31 7.18
N ARG A 21 5.32 -5.31 7.21
CA ARG A 21 5.02 -6.63 7.76
C ARG A 21 5.50 -6.67 9.20
N LEU A 22 4.58 -7.00 10.09
CA LEU A 22 4.82 -7.17 11.52
C LEU A 22 4.78 -8.66 11.84
N THR A 23 5.88 -9.21 12.34
CA THR A 23 5.93 -10.61 12.76
C THR A 23 6.01 -10.64 14.29
N ILE A 24 4.91 -11.05 14.92
CA ILE A 24 4.83 -11.12 16.38
C ILE A 24 5.46 -12.43 16.84
N GLN A 25 6.39 -12.36 17.79
CA GLN A 25 7.02 -13.53 18.37
C GLN A 25 6.08 -14.17 19.42
N GLU A 26 5.95 -15.50 19.39
CA GLU A 26 5.07 -16.24 20.33
C GLU A 26 5.57 -16.15 21.78
N ASP A 27 6.90 -16.06 21.96
CA ASP A 27 7.54 -16.08 23.29
C ASP A 27 7.50 -14.71 24.00
N ASP A 28 7.37 -13.62 23.24
CA ASP A 28 7.30 -12.25 23.76
C ASP A 28 6.39 -11.40 22.86
N HIS A 29 5.12 -11.28 23.23
CA HIS A 29 4.14 -10.47 22.50
C HIS A 29 4.45 -8.97 22.48
N LEU A 30 5.46 -8.51 23.22
CA LEU A 30 5.94 -7.13 23.21
C LEU A 30 7.03 -6.90 22.15
N GLN A 31 7.54 -7.96 21.51
CA GLN A 31 8.49 -7.87 20.41
C GLN A 31 7.85 -8.26 19.08
N ALA A 32 7.99 -7.36 18.12
CA ALA A 32 7.60 -7.59 16.74
C ALA A 32 8.75 -7.21 15.81
N ASP A 33 9.09 -8.13 14.90
CA ASP A 33 9.98 -7.82 13.80
C ASP A 33 9.20 -7.00 12.76
N VAL A 34 9.78 -5.86 12.34
CA VAL A 34 9.15 -4.92 11.40
C VAL A 34 9.95 -4.89 10.11
N GLU A 35 9.29 -5.19 8.99
CA GLU A 35 9.90 -5.17 7.66
C GLU A 35 9.11 -4.24 6.73
N GLU A 36 9.79 -3.31 6.04
CA GLU A 36 9.16 -2.49 4.99
C GLU A 36 8.99 -3.36 3.73
N VAL A 37 7.76 -3.78 3.43
CA VAL A 37 7.47 -4.63 2.26
C VAL A 37 7.06 -3.83 1.03
N ALA A 38 6.64 -2.58 1.21
CA ALA A 38 6.42 -1.67 0.10
C ALA A 38 6.52 -0.20 0.50
N ARG A 39 7.03 0.61 -0.42
CA ARG A 39 6.96 2.07 -0.41
C ARG A 39 6.49 2.56 -1.76
N LYS A 40 5.41 3.34 -1.76
CA LYS A 40 4.74 3.78 -2.99
C LYS A 40 4.70 5.31 -3.05
N HIS A 41 5.35 5.84 -4.08
CA HIS A 41 5.40 7.26 -4.42
C HIS A 41 4.50 7.53 -5.63
N HIS A 42 3.18 7.43 -5.46
CA HIS A 42 2.24 7.70 -6.56
C HIS A 42 1.36 8.92 -6.31
N HIS A 43 1.22 9.38 -5.08
CA HIS A 43 0.46 10.61 -4.84
C HIS A 43 1.30 11.82 -5.30
N ASP A 44 0.65 12.76 -5.97
CA ASP A 44 1.30 13.98 -6.45
C ASP A 44 1.47 15.02 -5.32
N SER A 45 0.73 14.84 -4.22
CA SER A 45 0.77 15.63 -2.99
C SER A 45 0.77 14.75 -1.74
N GLU A 46 0.71 15.37 -0.56
CA GLU A 46 0.65 14.74 0.75
C GLU A 46 -0.41 13.64 0.84
N VAL A 47 -0.07 12.51 1.45
CA VAL A 47 -1.04 11.47 1.78
C VAL A 47 -1.52 11.68 3.21
N TRP A 48 -2.84 11.76 3.38
CA TRP A 48 -3.44 12.05 4.69
C TRP A 48 -4.07 10.82 5.35
N ARG A 49 -4.57 9.88 4.55
CA ARG A 49 -5.34 8.74 5.05
C ARG A 49 -4.95 7.48 4.31
N VAL A 50 -4.97 6.39 5.06
CA VAL A 50 -4.87 5.01 4.58
C VAL A 50 -5.88 4.16 5.32
N GLU A 51 -6.54 3.24 4.62
CA GLU A 51 -7.52 2.33 5.22
C GLU A 51 -7.50 0.97 4.51
N TRP A 52 -7.45 -0.10 5.31
CA TRP A 52 -7.57 -1.47 4.80
C TRP A 52 -9.03 -1.82 4.64
N ASN A 53 -9.36 -2.51 3.55
CA ASN A 53 -10.68 -3.09 3.43
C ASN A 53 -10.91 -4.19 4.50
N VAL A 54 -12.17 -4.57 4.73
CA VAL A 54 -12.54 -5.52 5.80
C VAL A 54 -11.83 -6.88 5.69
N THR A 55 -11.47 -7.31 4.48
CA THR A 55 -10.76 -8.58 4.24
C THR A 55 -9.24 -8.45 4.34
N GLY A 56 -8.69 -7.23 4.50
CA GLY A 56 -7.25 -6.96 4.56
C GLY A 56 -6.50 -7.22 3.24
N THR A 57 -7.21 -7.38 2.13
CA THR A 57 -6.63 -7.71 0.82
C THR A 57 -6.33 -6.47 -0.03
N MET A 58 -6.87 -5.32 0.35
CA MET A 58 -6.81 -4.10 -0.44
C MET A 58 -6.67 -2.90 0.49
N LEU A 59 -5.84 -1.95 0.10
CA LEU A 59 -5.58 -0.73 0.85
C LEU A 59 -6.02 0.47 0.03
N ALA A 60 -6.79 1.37 0.62
CA ALA A 60 -7.12 2.67 0.05
C ALA A 60 -6.20 3.74 0.63
N SER A 61 -5.77 4.70 -0.18
CA SER A 61 -5.08 5.91 0.29
C SER A 61 -5.65 7.16 -0.37
N SER A 62 -5.68 8.27 0.36
CA SER A 62 -6.15 9.56 -0.16
C SER A 62 -5.21 10.70 0.24
N GLY A 63 -5.04 11.66 -0.66
CA GLY A 63 -4.16 12.81 -0.48
C GLY A 63 -4.74 14.12 -1.00
N ASP A 64 -3.96 15.20 -0.87
CA ASP A 64 -4.33 16.54 -1.37
C ASP A 64 -4.29 16.66 -2.90
N ASP A 65 -3.80 15.63 -3.59
CA ASP A 65 -3.86 15.55 -5.05
C ASP A 65 -5.29 15.32 -5.60
N GLY A 66 -6.29 15.24 -4.71
CA GLY A 66 -7.69 15.03 -5.08
C GLY A 66 -7.97 13.60 -5.52
N THR A 67 -7.03 12.67 -5.33
CA THR A 67 -7.18 11.27 -5.74
C THR A 67 -7.28 10.31 -4.57
N VAL A 68 -8.04 9.24 -4.77
CA VAL A 68 -8.03 8.03 -3.95
C VAL A 68 -7.38 6.92 -4.76
N ARG A 69 -6.33 6.32 -4.22
CA ARG A 69 -5.60 5.21 -4.85
C ARG A 69 -5.89 3.92 -4.12
N MET A 70 -6.10 2.85 -4.88
CA MET A 70 -6.29 1.50 -4.36
C MET A 70 -5.07 0.65 -4.63
N TRP A 71 -4.64 -0.09 -3.62
CA TRP A 71 -3.43 -0.90 -3.63
C TRP A 71 -3.75 -2.36 -3.36
N LYS A 72 -3.06 -3.25 -4.08
CA LYS A 72 -3.17 -4.69 -3.89
C LYS A 72 -1.80 -5.34 -4.06
N SER A 73 -1.51 -6.37 -3.27
CA SER A 73 -0.36 -7.24 -3.50
C SER A 73 -0.73 -8.39 -4.43
N ASP A 74 0.19 -8.78 -5.31
CA ASP A 74 0.11 -10.07 -5.99
C ASP A 74 0.52 -11.22 -5.05
N PHE A 75 0.61 -12.44 -5.61
CA PHE A 75 1.01 -13.65 -4.87
C PHE A 75 2.49 -13.67 -4.50
N GLU A 76 3.32 -12.86 -5.14
CA GLU A 76 4.75 -12.72 -4.86
C GLU A 76 5.02 -11.62 -3.80
N GLY A 77 3.97 -10.90 -3.40
CA GLY A 77 4.06 -9.80 -2.43
C GLY A 77 4.37 -8.45 -3.08
N ASN A 78 4.34 -8.33 -4.41
CA ASN A 78 4.55 -7.07 -5.09
C ASN A 78 3.28 -6.22 -4.99
N TRP A 79 3.41 -5.05 -4.39
CA TRP A 79 2.32 -4.09 -4.28
C TRP A 79 2.20 -3.25 -5.54
N ALA A 80 0.98 -3.08 -6.06
CA ALA A 80 0.70 -2.22 -7.20
C ALA A 80 -0.56 -1.36 -6.97
N CYS A 81 -0.59 -0.19 -7.61
CA CYS A 81 -1.77 0.67 -7.68
C CYS A 81 -2.73 0.05 -8.69
N VAL A 82 -3.86 -0.50 -8.23
CA VAL A 82 -4.84 -1.17 -9.09
C VAL A 82 -5.94 -0.22 -9.57
N ASN A 83 -6.18 0.88 -8.86
CA ASN A 83 -7.14 1.88 -9.29
C ASN A 83 -6.79 3.27 -8.76
N THR A 84 -7.17 4.30 -9.52
CA THR A 84 -7.10 5.71 -9.11
C THR A 84 -8.46 6.35 -9.35
N ILE A 85 -9.03 6.95 -8.32
CA ILE A 85 -10.35 7.59 -8.34
C ILE A 85 -10.14 9.08 -8.13
N CYS A 86 -10.69 9.91 -9.00
CA CYS A 86 -10.69 11.37 -8.89
C CYS A 86 -12.15 11.86 -8.90
N GLY A 87 -12.47 12.86 -8.08
CA GLY A 87 -13.80 13.45 -8.02
C GLY A 87 -14.16 14.27 -9.27
N ASP A 88 -13.16 14.87 -9.92
CA ASP A 88 -13.35 15.80 -11.01
C ASP A 88 -12.92 15.20 -12.37
N LEU A 89 -13.93 14.89 -13.20
CA LEU A 89 -13.89 14.64 -14.66
C LEU A 89 -12.91 13.57 -15.20
N GLY A 90 -13.42 12.33 -15.30
CA GLY A 90 -12.94 11.33 -16.29
C GLY A 90 -11.82 10.39 -15.80
N PRO A 91 -11.61 9.25 -16.51
CA PRO A 91 -10.67 8.23 -16.08
C PRO A 91 -9.25 8.81 -16.06
N VAL A 92 -8.65 8.88 -14.86
CA VAL A 92 -7.24 9.19 -14.68
C VAL A 92 -6.44 8.07 -15.34
N VAL A 93 -5.62 8.43 -16.33
CA VAL A 93 -4.75 7.54 -17.11
C VAL A 93 -4.17 6.44 -16.21
N ALA A 94 -4.47 5.19 -16.55
CA ALA A 94 -3.85 4.05 -15.90
C ALA A 94 -2.33 4.14 -16.11
N PRO A 95 -1.50 3.78 -15.11
CA PRO A 95 -0.06 3.68 -15.33
C PRO A 95 0.20 2.74 -16.51
N PRO A 96 1.13 3.07 -17.42
CA PRO A 96 1.44 2.20 -18.55
C PRO A 96 1.81 0.80 -18.03
N PRO A 97 1.40 -0.28 -18.72
CA PRO A 97 1.76 -1.62 -18.31
C PRO A 97 3.29 -1.69 -18.19
N MET A 98 3.79 -2.23 -17.07
CA MET A 98 5.21 -2.53 -16.96
C MET A 98 5.57 -3.49 -18.07
N ASP A 99 6.33 -3.01 -19.06
CA ASP A 99 6.89 -3.86 -20.09
C ASP A 99 7.78 -4.90 -19.40
N LEU A 100 7.28 -6.14 -19.32
CA LEU A 100 8.10 -7.33 -19.17
C LEU A 100 8.92 -7.50 -20.45
N ARG A 101 9.88 -6.60 -20.67
CA ARG A 101 10.91 -6.77 -21.68
C ARG A 101 12.10 -7.44 -21.03
N THR A 102 12.09 -8.75 -21.19
CA THR A 102 13.23 -9.65 -21.32
C THR A 102 14.57 -8.96 -21.50
N SER A 103 15.49 -9.16 -20.56
CA SER A 103 16.87 -9.58 -20.85
C SER A 103 17.55 -10.11 -19.60
#